data_AF-A0A1G8Y7R5-F1
#
_entry.id   AF-A0A1G8Y7R5-F1
#
_cell.length_a   1.000
_cell.length_b   1.000
_cell.length_c   1.000
_cell.angle_alpha   90.00
_cell.angle_beta   90.00
_cell.angle_gamma   90.00
#
_symmetry.space_group_name_H-M   'P 1'
#
loop_
_entity.id
_entity.type
_entity.pdbx_description
1 polymer ?
#
loop_
_entity_poly.entity_id
_entity_poly.type
_entity_poly.pdbx_seq_one_letter_code
_entity_poly.pdbx_strand_id
1 'polypeptide(L)'
;MEELQKDAGVNQEDIFGIVFSYGAIDKISGRLVDVLKNYPFVKMEDPGARVAAGTTVLLELLAGKNYDLPSTPKIILYELLLVALRDGHISGVEWALLKEFQRYCNLEDFIFNDLLERAEYLNQEISKTISIVLE
;
A
#
# COMPACT_ATOMS: atom_id res chain seq x y z
N MET A 1 6.82 -43.11 3.35
CA MET A 1 7.26 -41.91 4.10
C MET A 1 7.90 -40.98 3.10
N GLU A 2 7.06 -40.49 2.21
CA GLU A 2 7.34 -39.61 1.09
C GLU A 2 5.98 -38.96 0.80
N GLU A 3 6.01 -37.71 0.36
CA GLU A 3 4.85 -36.79 0.27
C GLU A 3 4.52 -36.07 1.57
N LEU A 4 5.20 -34.94 1.83
CA LEU A 4 4.63 -33.73 2.45
C LEU A 4 5.62 -32.54 2.37
N GLN A 5 6.16 -32.25 1.18
CA GLN A 5 6.95 -31.03 0.94
C GLN A 5 6.73 -30.45 -0.46
N LYS A 6 5.47 -30.28 -0.88
CA LYS A 6 5.20 -29.59 -2.15
C LYS A 6 3.85 -28.88 -2.14
N ASP A 7 3.81 -27.74 -1.45
CA ASP A 7 3.18 -26.51 -1.94
C ASP A 7 3.27 -25.40 -0.88
N ALA A 8 4.42 -24.74 -0.85
CA ALA A 8 4.56 -23.43 -0.23
C ALA A 8 5.33 -22.53 -1.20
N GLY A 9 4.85 -22.48 -2.45
CA GLY A 9 5.36 -21.60 -3.49
C GLY A 9 4.50 -20.35 -3.55
N VAL A 10 4.59 -19.46 -2.55
CA VAL A 10 4.25 -18.06 -2.81
C VAL A 10 5.47 -17.49 -3.52
N ASN A 11 5.39 -17.35 -4.85
CA ASN A 11 6.43 -16.70 -5.62
C ASN A 11 6.53 -15.25 -5.16
N GLN A 12 7.59 -14.95 -4.41
CA GLN A 12 7.91 -13.61 -3.93
C GLN A 12 8.06 -12.60 -5.08
N GLU A 13 8.32 -13.09 -6.30
CA GLU A 13 8.36 -12.30 -7.54
C GLU A 13 6.98 -11.83 -8.02
N ASP A 14 5.89 -12.55 -7.70
CA ASP A 14 4.54 -12.17 -8.12
C ASP A 14 3.97 -11.00 -7.30
N ILE A 15 4.35 -10.89 -6.02
CA ILE A 15 3.88 -9.81 -5.15
C ILE A 15 4.57 -8.49 -5.51
N PHE A 16 5.90 -8.50 -5.64
CA PHE A 16 6.67 -7.33 -6.09
C PHE A 16 6.35 -6.93 -7.54
N GLY A 17 6.09 -7.91 -8.42
CA GLY A 17 5.74 -7.67 -9.83
C GLY A 17 4.40 -6.96 -10.03
N ILE A 18 3.42 -7.20 -9.15
CA ILE A 18 2.13 -6.49 -9.18
C ILE A 18 2.32 -5.02 -8.73
N VAL A 19 3.24 -4.76 -7.79
CA VAL A 19 3.48 -3.41 -7.26
C VAL A 19 4.29 -2.53 -8.22
N PHE A 20 5.20 -3.09 -9.03
CA PHE A 20 6.14 -2.31 -9.85
C PHE A 20 6.10 -2.55 -11.37
N SER A 21 5.02 -3.15 -11.90
CA SER A 21 4.84 -3.20 -13.36
C SER A 21 4.64 -1.79 -13.93
N TYR A 22 5.62 -1.26 -14.66
CA TYR A 22 5.61 0.10 -15.24
C TYR A 22 4.33 0.40 -16.05
N GLY A 23 3.82 -0.58 -16.80
CA GLY A 23 2.57 -0.42 -17.57
C GLY A 23 1.30 -0.33 -16.71
N ALA A 24 1.32 -0.88 -15.49
CA ALA A 24 0.22 -0.76 -14.54
C ALA A 24 0.22 0.62 -13.85
N ILE A 25 1.40 1.18 -13.58
CA ILE A 25 1.55 2.51 -12.96
C ILE A 25 0.95 3.60 -13.86
N ASP A 26 1.24 3.58 -15.17
CA ASP A 26 0.68 4.56 -16.11
C ASP A 26 -0.84 4.49 -16.19
N LYS A 27 -1.42 3.29 -16.13
CA LYS A 27 -2.87 3.09 -16.13
C LYS A 27 -3.52 3.61 -14.85
N ILE A 28 -2.90 3.35 -13.70
CA ILE A 28 -3.39 3.84 -12.40
C ILE A 28 -3.30 5.36 -12.33
N SER A 29 -2.16 5.93 -12.74
CA SER A 29 -1.95 7.37 -12.80
C SER A 29 -2.96 8.06 -13.72
N GLY A 30 -3.17 7.51 -14.93
CA GLY A 30 -4.19 7.99 -15.85
C GLY A 30 -5.59 7.94 -15.25
N ARG A 31 -5.94 6.85 -14.55
CA ARG A 31 -7.23 6.72 -13.88
C ARG A 31 -7.41 7.73 -12.75
N LEU A 32 -6.38 7.95 -11.94
CA LEU A 32 -6.39 8.98 -10.89
C LEU A 32 -6.60 10.38 -11.46
N VAL A 33 -5.90 10.71 -12.55
CA VAL A 33 -6.09 11.96 -13.28
C VAL A 33 -7.54 12.10 -13.76
N ASP A 34 -8.12 11.03 -14.32
CA ASP A 34 -9.51 11.04 -14.79
C ASP A 34 -10.53 11.22 -13.66
N VAL A 35 -10.30 10.62 -12.50
CA VAL A 35 -11.13 10.83 -11.30
C VAL A 35 -11.00 12.27 -10.82
N LEU A 36 -9.77 12.78 -10.73
CA LEU A 36 -9.47 14.15 -10.27
C LEU A 36 -10.08 15.23 -11.18
N LYS A 37 -10.20 14.99 -12.49
CA LYS A 37 -10.88 15.92 -13.43
C LYS A 37 -12.34 16.21 -13.05
N ASN A 38 -13.00 15.30 -12.32
CA ASN A 38 -14.38 15.51 -11.87
C ASN A 38 -14.46 16.37 -10.60
N TYR A 39 -13.33 16.70 -9.97
CA TYR A 39 -13.25 17.60 -8.83
C TYR A 39 -12.87 19.01 -9.32
N PRO A 40 -13.60 20.07 -8.91
CA PRO A 40 -13.27 21.43 -9.34
C PRO A 40 -11.87 21.82 -8.86
N PHE A 41 -11.04 22.41 -9.75
CA PHE A 41 -9.63 22.77 -9.50
C PHE A 41 -9.40 23.54 -8.19
N VAL A 42 -10.34 24.41 -7.80
CA VAL A 42 -10.30 25.17 -6.54
C VAL A 42 -10.29 24.27 -5.29
N LYS A 43 -10.72 23.01 -5.42
CA LYS A 43 -10.75 22.01 -4.35
C LYS A 43 -9.59 21.01 -4.40
N MET A 44 -8.67 21.06 -5.37
CA MET A 44 -7.55 20.09 -5.41
C MET A 44 -6.51 20.35 -4.31
N GLU A 45 -6.44 21.58 -3.79
CA GLU A 45 -5.61 21.91 -2.62
C GLU A 45 -6.22 21.38 -1.32
N ASP A 46 -7.52 21.08 -1.30
CA ASP A 46 -8.19 20.48 -0.15
C ASP A 46 -7.73 19.02 0.04
N PRO A 47 -7.15 18.66 1.19
CA PRO A 47 -6.80 17.28 1.51
C PRO A 47 -8.00 16.33 1.38
N GLY A 48 -9.22 16.79 1.69
CA GLY A 48 -10.44 15.98 1.60
C GLY A 48 -10.74 15.51 0.16
N ALA A 49 -10.63 16.40 -0.82
CA ALA A 49 -10.80 16.04 -2.23
C ALA A 49 -9.73 15.05 -2.72
N ARG A 50 -8.48 15.20 -2.28
CA ARG A 50 -7.39 14.26 -2.62
C ARG A 50 -7.63 12.88 -2.03
N VAL A 51 -8.07 12.81 -0.77
CA VAL A 51 -8.48 11.55 -0.13
C VAL A 51 -9.62 10.90 -0.91
N ALA A 52 -10.68 11.65 -1.22
CA ALA A 52 -11.84 11.11 -1.93
C ALA A 52 -11.47 10.55 -3.32
N ALA A 53 -10.63 11.27 -4.08
CA ALA A 53 -10.14 10.81 -5.37
C ALA A 53 -9.26 9.56 -5.25
N GLY A 54 -8.32 9.56 -4.31
CA GLY A 54 -7.45 8.40 -4.04
C GLY A 54 -8.25 7.18 -3.59
N THR A 55 -9.21 7.34 -2.68
CA THR A 55 -10.12 6.28 -2.22
C THR A 55 -10.93 5.71 -3.37
N THR A 56 -11.42 6.54 -4.29
CA THR A 56 -12.18 6.08 -5.46
C THR A 56 -11.33 5.13 -6.31
N VAL A 57 -10.11 5.54 -6.67
CA VAL A 57 -9.20 4.70 -7.47
C VAL A 57 -8.78 3.45 -6.70
N LEU A 58 -8.51 3.57 -5.40
CA LEU A 58 -8.15 2.44 -4.55
C LEU A 58 -9.27 1.40 -4.53
N LEU A 59 -10.52 1.79 -4.29
CA LEU A 59 -11.65 0.87 -4.28
C LEU A 59 -11.91 0.24 -5.64
N GLU A 60 -11.71 0.98 -6.74
CA GLU A 60 -11.75 0.40 -8.10
C GLU A 60 -10.67 -0.66 -8.32
N LEU A 61 -9.46 -0.45 -7.81
CA LEU A 61 -8.37 -1.43 -7.89
C LEU A 61 -8.62 -2.65 -7.01
N LEU A 62 -9.27 -2.47 -5.87
CA LEU A 62 -9.61 -3.54 -4.93
C LEU A 62 -10.86 -4.32 -5.35
N ALA A 63 -11.76 -3.70 -6.12
CA ALA A 63 -13.03 -4.28 -6.51
C ALA A 63 -12.87 -5.65 -7.17
N GLY A 64 -13.58 -6.65 -6.64
CA GLY A 64 -13.54 -8.01 -7.15
C GLY A 64 -12.28 -8.80 -6.79
N LYS A 65 -11.32 -8.20 -6.07
CA LYS A 65 -10.19 -8.94 -5.51
C LYS A 65 -10.66 -9.74 -4.30
N ASN A 66 -10.47 -11.05 -4.38
CA ASN A 66 -10.50 -11.95 -3.24
C ASN A 66 -9.07 -12.39 -2.97
N TYR A 67 -8.70 -12.42 -1.69
CA TYR A 67 -7.38 -12.88 -1.28
C TYR A 67 -7.50 -14.34 -0.87
N ASP A 68 -6.84 -15.22 -1.62
CA ASP A 68 -6.88 -16.68 -1.37
C ASP A 68 -6.29 -17.06 0.00
N LEU A 69 -5.33 -16.26 0.47
CA LEU A 69 -4.68 -16.44 1.76
C LEU A 69 -4.99 -15.27 2.69
N PRO A 70 -5.37 -15.53 3.97
CA PRO A 70 -5.57 -14.48 4.97
C PRO A 70 -4.32 -13.62 5.26
N SER A 71 -3.13 -14.11 4.89
CA SER A 71 -1.86 -13.38 5.03
C SER A 71 -1.65 -12.34 3.92
N THR A 72 -2.21 -12.54 2.73
CA THR A 72 -2.01 -11.65 1.58
C THR A 72 -2.37 -10.18 1.86
N PRO A 73 -3.55 -9.84 2.41
CA PRO A 73 -3.87 -8.45 2.71
C PRO A 73 -2.95 -7.85 3.78
N LYS A 74 -2.40 -8.67 4.69
CA LYS A 74 -1.43 -8.21 5.70
C LYS A 74 -0.10 -7.85 5.06
N ILE A 75 0.37 -8.66 4.11
CA ILE A 75 1.61 -8.42 3.36
C ILE A 75 1.46 -7.13 2.54
N ILE A 76 0.36 -7.00 1.79
CA ILE A 76 0.10 -5.79 1.00
C ILE A 76 0.04 -4.55 1.89
N LEU A 77 -0.66 -4.61 3.03
CA LEU A 77 -0.71 -3.49 3.97
C LEU A 77 0.70 -3.11 4.47
N TYR A 78 1.52 -4.10 4.81
CA TYR A 78 2.90 -3.87 5.24
C TYR A 78 3.74 -3.20 4.16
N GLU A 79 3.62 -3.64 2.90
CA GLU A 79 4.31 -3.00 1.76
C GLU A 79 3.83 -1.56 1.54
N LEU A 80 2.53 -1.30 1.63
CA LEU A 80 1.98 0.05 1.49
C LEU A 80 2.46 0.98 2.62
N LEU A 81 2.58 0.47 3.85
CA LEU A 81 3.14 1.20 4.98
C LEU A 81 4.60 1.59 4.73
N LEU A 82 5.42 0.67 4.24
CA LEU A 82 6.82 0.94 3.90
C LEU A 82 6.95 2.00 2.79
N VAL A 83 6.09 1.94 1.77
CA VAL A 83 6.06 2.96 0.71
C VAL A 83 5.67 4.33 1.27
N ALA A 84 4.65 4.40 2.13
CA ALA A 84 4.21 5.65 2.76
C ALA A 84 5.27 6.23 3.73
N LEU A 85 6.09 5.38 4.34
CA LEU A 85 7.16 5.79 5.25
C LEU A 85 8.46 6.21 4.52
N ARG A 86 8.52 6.11 3.20
CA ARG A 86 9.74 6.43 2.40
C ARG A 86 10.30 7.81 2.73
N ASP A 87 9.43 8.80 2.94
CA ASP A 87 9.82 10.18 3.20
C ASP A 87 9.96 10.46 4.72
N GLY A 88 10.08 9.39 5.53
CA GLY A 88 10.28 9.43 6.98
C GLY A 88 9.01 9.65 7.81
N HIS A 89 7.89 9.96 7.17
CA HIS A 89 6.60 10.20 7.81
C HIS A 89 5.45 9.86 6.85
N ILE A 90 4.31 9.46 7.40
CA ILE A 90 3.09 9.18 6.62
C ILE A 90 2.26 10.46 6.55
N SER A 91 1.93 10.92 5.34
CA SER A 91 1.04 12.07 5.16
C SER A 91 -0.41 11.75 5.52
N GLY A 92 -1.22 12.77 5.79
CA GLY A 92 -2.65 12.58 6.12
C GLY A 92 -3.45 11.91 5.00
N VAL A 93 -3.06 12.11 3.74
CA VAL A 93 -3.72 11.45 2.59
C VAL A 93 -3.35 9.98 2.55
N GLU A 94 -2.07 9.64 2.69
CA GLU A 94 -1.60 8.25 2.72
C GLU A 94 -2.20 7.49 3.90
N TRP A 95 -2.25 8.11 5.08
CA TRP A 95 -2.89 7.53 6.26
C TRP A 95 -4.36 7.19 6.00
N ALA A 96 -5.12 8.10 5.38
CA ALA A 96 -6.52 7.86 5.05
C ALA A 96 -6.68 6.69 4.06
N LEU A 97 -5.81 6.58 3.05
CA LEU A 97 -5.83 5.48 2.09
C LEU A 97 -5.45 4.14 2.75
N LEU A 98 -4.47 4.14 3.65
CA LEU A 98 -4.07 2.95 4.43
C LEU A 98 -5.22 2.44 5.32
N LYS A 99 -5.94 3.36 5.99
CA LYS A 99 -7.13 2.99 6.80
C LYS A 99 -8.28 2.51 5.92
N GLU A 100 -8.45 3.05 4.73
CA GLU A 100 -9.46 2.58 3.78
C GLU A 100 -9.13 1.16 3.28
N PHE A 101 -7.86 0.88 2.97
CA PHE A 101 -7.42 -0.49 2.64
C PHE A 101 -7.66 -1.45 3.81
N GLN A 102 -7.30 -1.06 5.03
CA GLN A 102 -7.57 -1.85 6.24
C GLN A 102 -9.05 -2.19 6.36
N ARG A 103 -9.93 -1.19 6.17
CA ARG A 103 -11.38 -1.36 6.24
C ARG A 103 -11.88 -2.30 5.15
N TYR A 104 -11.42 -2.13 3.91
CA TYR A 104 -11.81 -2.99 2.78
C TYR A 104 -11.46 -4.46 3.04
N CYS A 105 -10.26 -4.71 3.57
CA CYS A 105 -9.78 -6.06 3.88
C CYS A 105 -10.27 -6.59 5.24
N ASN A 106 -11.08 -5.82 5.97
CA ASN A 106 -11.56 -6.14 7.32
C ASN A 106 -10.43 -6.55 8.29
N LEU A 107 -9.32 -5.82 8.25
CA LEU A 107 -8.18 -6.05 9.15
C LEU A 107 -8.41 -5.36 10.49
N GLU A 108 -8.13 -6.08 11.57
CA GLU A 108 -8.27 -5.56 12.94
C GLU A 108 -7.24 -4.46 13.23
N ASP A 109 -7.61 -3.50 14.08
CA ASP A 109 -6.72 -2.38 14.42
C ASP A 109 -5.40 -2.83 15.06
N PHE A 110 -5.42 -3.94 15.81
CA PHE A 110 -4.18 -4.48 16.39
C PHE A 110 -3.21 -4.99 15.31
N ILE A 111 -3.72 -5.56 14.21
CA ILE A 111 -2.91 -6.00 13.07
C ILE A 111 -2.31 -4.77 12.38
N PHE A 112 -3.12 -3.73 12.17
CA PHE A 112 -2.65 -2.49 11.56
C PHE A 112 -1.52 -1.86 12.39
N ASN A 113 -1.72 -1.72 13.70
CA ASN A 113 -0.75 -1.09 14.60
C ASN A 113 0.55 -1.90 14.71
N ASP A 114 0.47 -3.24 14.80
CA ASP A 114 1.65 -4.11 14.81
C ASP A 114 2.46 -4.01 13.52
N LEU A 115 1.79 -3.98 12.36
CA LEU A 115 2.47 -3.81 11.08
C LEU A 115 3.07 -2.41 10.92
N LEU A 116 2.38 -1.37 11.40
CA LEU A 116 2.89 0.00 11.40
C LEU A 116 4.15 0.12 12.25
N GLU A 117 4.14 -0.37 13.48
CA GLU A 117 5.30 -0.33 14.38
C GLU A 117 6.52 -1.03 13.75
N ARG A 118 6.31 -2.19 13.13
CA ARG A 118 7.38 -2.92 12.42
C ARG A 118 7.91 -2.13 11.22
N ALA A 119 7.02 -1.49 10.46
CA ALA A 119 7.41 -0.70 9.29
C ALA A 119 8.19 0.55 9.71
N GLU A 120 7.77 1.23 10.78
CA GLU A 120 8.47 2.38 11.36
C GLU A 120 9.87 1.97 11.87
N TYR A 121 9.96 0.87 12.61
CA TYR A 121 11.23 0.33 13.07
C TYR A 121 12.17 0.03 11.89
N LEU A 122 11.69 -0.69 10.87
CA LEU A 122 12.48 -1.00 9.70
C LEU A 122 12.95 0.26 8.96
N ASN A 123 12.08 1.25 8.80
CA ASN A 123 12.41 2.51 8.13
C ASN A 123 13.50 3.30 8.90
N GLN A 124 13.47 3.28 10.23
CA GLN A 124 14.52 3.86 11.06
C GLN A 124 15.86 3.14 10.87
N GLU A 125 15.87 1.82 10.83
CA GLU A 125 17.09 1.03 10.62
C GLU A 125 17.68 1.26 9.22
N ILE A 126 16.84 1.33 8.19
CA ILE A 126 17.26 1.68 6.82
C ILE A 126 17.86 3.09 6.79
N SER A 127 17.20 4.07 7.43
CA SER A 127 17.68 5.45 7.50
C SER A 127 19.03 5.57 8.19
N LYS A 128 19.24 4.83 9.29
CA LYS A 128 20.55 4.74 9.96
C LYS A 128 21.60 4.14 9.04
N THR A 129 21.27 3.06 8.34
CA THR A 129 22.19 2.40 7.41
C THR A 129 22.61 3.33 6.26
N ILE A 130 21.65 4.04 5.66
CA ILE A 130 21.95 5.03 4.61
C ILE A 130 22.85 6.15 5.17
N SER A 131 22.58 6.62 6.38
CA SER A 131 23.39 7.66 7.02
C SER A 131 24.85 7.22 7.21
N ILE A 132 25.06 5.97 7.64
CA ILE A 132 26.42 5.39 7.80
C ILE A 132 27.13 5.26 6.44
N VAL A 133 26.41 4.91 5.37
CA VAL A 133 27.00 4.73 4.03
C VAL A 133 27.33 6.07 3.36
N LEU A 134 26.62 7.14 3.70
CA LEU A 134 26.82 8.48 3.14
C LEU A 134 27.82 9.34 3.94
N GLU A 135 28.26 8.87 5.11
CA GLU A 135 29.35 9.46 5.91
C GLU A 135 30.73 9.01 5.39
#